data_AF-A0A6I2KXT8-F1
#
_entry.id   AF-A0A6I2KXT8-F1
#
_cell.length_a   1.000
_cell.length_b   1.000
_cell.length_c   1.000
_cell.angle_alpha   90.00
_cell.angle_beta   90.00
_cell.angle_gamma   90.00
#
_symmetry.space_group_name_H-M   'P 1'
#
loop_
_entity.id
_entity.type
_entity.pdbx_description
1 polymer ?
#
loop_
_entity_poly.entity_id
_entity_poly.type
_entity_poly.pdbx_seq_one_letter_code
_entity_poly.pdbx_strand_id
1 'polypeptide(L)' 'MTDSKLNAKVKALTIRMPMTLHTELKNIAESKGWTLNDEINFRLRAFNLHEQMRTVATDVDDIKAMLRRAEAEK' A
#
# COMPACT_ATOMS: atom_id res chain seq x y z
N MET A 1 30.21 -3.14 -23.09
CA MET A 1 28.98 -3.76 -22.54
C MET A 1 29.18 -3.88 -21.03
N THR A 2 28.50 -3.05 -20.24
CA THR A 2 28.63 -3.05 -18.78
C THR A 2 27.29 -3.49 -18.18
N ASP A 3 27.07 -4.80 -18.11
CA ASP A 3 26.02 -5.39 -17.28
C ASP A 3 26.45 -5.29 -15.81
N SER A 4 26.34 -4.09 -15.24
CA SER A 4 26.67 -3.85 -13.84
C SER A 4 25.41 -3.66 -13.02
N LYS A 5 25.20 -4.62 -12.10
CA LYS A 5 24.40 -4.54 -10.85
C LYS A 5 22.89 -4.78 -10.97
N LEU A 6 22.52 -6.03 -11.22
CA LEU A 6 21.23 -6.60 -10.79
C LEU A 6 21.41 -7.60 -9.64
N ASN A 7 22.33 -7.32 -8.71
CA ASN A 7 22.35 -8.01 -7.41
C ASN A 7 21.49 -7.24 -6.40
N ALA A 8 20.20 -7.07 -6.71
CA ALA A 8 19.24 -6.75 -5.67
C ALA A 8 19.24 -7.95 -4.71
N LYS A 9 19.71 -7.77 -3.48
CA LYS A 9 19.67 -8.83 -2.46
C LYS A 9 18.20 -9.22 -2.23
N VAL A 10 17.75 -10.26 -2.92
CA VAL A 10 16.39 -10.81 -2.73
C VAL A 10 16.36 -11.42 -1.33
N LYS A 11 15.65 -10.77 -0.41
CA LYS A 11 15.37 -11.33 0.91
C LYS A 11 14.13 -12.22 0.80
N ALA A 12 14.31 -13.52 0.98
CA ALA A 12 13.19 -14.43 1.13
C ALA A 12 12.59 -14.26 2.53
N LEU A 13 11.27 -14.06 2.60
CA LEU A 13 10.51 -13.96 3.86
C LEU A 13 9.37 -14.96 3.80
N THR A 14 9.15 -15.70 4.88
CA THR A 14 7.96 -16.56 5.02
C THR A 14 6.92 -15.83 5.86
N ILE A 15 5.73 -15.62 5.27
CA ILE A 15 4.60 -15.00 5.95
C ILE A 15 3.58 -16.09 6.27
N ARG A 16 3.26 -16.27 7.55
CA ARG A 16 2.14 -17.12 7.97
C ARG A 16 0.87 -16.29 7.93
N MET A 17 -0.15 -16.76 7.22
CA MET A 17 -1.43 -16.08 7.11
C MET A 17 -2.60 -17.06 7.11
N PRO A 18 -3.81 -16.64 7.53
CA PRO A 18 -5.01 -17.45 7.43
C PRO A 18 -5.30 -17.88 5.98
N MET A 19 -5.86 -19.08 5.82
CA MET A 19 -6.16 -19.65 4.49
C MET A 19 -7.18 -18.81 3.69
N THR A 20 -8.11 -18.15 4.40
CA THR A 20 -9.10 -17.25 3.79
C THR A 20 -8.40 -16.07 3.10
N LEU A 21 -7.50 -15.39 3.82
CA LEU A 21 -6.73 -14.27 3.30
C LEU A 21 -5.82 -14.70 2.13
N HIS A 22 -5.18 -15.87 2.25
CA HIS A 22 -4.37 -16.42 1.16
C HIS A 22 -5.21 -16.62 -0.11
N THR A 23 -6.42 -17.18 0.02
CA THR A 23 -7.33 -17.44 -1.10
C THR A 23 -7.79 -16.13 -1.74
N GLU A 24 -8.16 -15.12 -0.96
CA GLU A 24 -8.55 -13.81 -1.47
C GLU A 24 -7.42 -13.14 -2.25
N LEU A 25 -6.21 -13.11 -1.68
CA LEU A 25 -5.05 -12.53 -2.35
C LEU A 25 -4.71 -13.30 -3.64
N LYS A 26 -4.87 -14.62 -3.64
CA LYS A 26 -4.65 -15.45 -4.83
C LYS A 26 -5.68 -15.13 -5.92
N ASN A 27 -6.95 -14.99 -5.60
CA ASN A 27 -7.99 -14.66 -6.58
C ASN A 27 -7.78 -13.26 -7.19
N ILE A 28 -7.40 -12.29 -6.35
CA ILE A 28 -7.01 -10.95 -6.81
C ILE A 28 -5.77 -11.04 -7.70
N ALA A 29 -4.83 -11.93 -7.34
CA ALA A 29 -3.66 -12.17 -8.15
C ALA A 29 -4.04 -12.64 -9.56
N GLU A 30 -4.81 -13.71 -9.63
CA GLU A 30 -5.27 -14.30 -10.89
C GLU A 30 -6.05 -13.30 -11.75
N SER A 31 -6.93 -12.48 -11.15
CA SER A 31 -7.70 -11.46 -11.89
C SER A 31 -6.84 -10.40 -12.61
N LYS A 32 -5.61 -10.18 -12.13
CA LYS A 32 -4.67 -9.20 -12.68
C LYS A 32 -3.58 -9.85 -13.54
N GLY A 33 -3.58 -11.19 -13.66
CA GLY A 33 -2.61 -11.94 -14.45
C GLY A 33 -1.18 -12.00 -13.87
N TRP A 34 -1.02 -11.79 -12.56
CA TRP A 34 0.28 -11.88 -11.86
C TRP A 34 0.30 -12.96 -10.78
N THR A 35 1.47 -13.23 -10.20
CA THR A 35 1.61 -14.22 -9.14
C THR A 35 1.14 -13.67 -7.79
N LEU A 36 0.81 -14.57 -6.85
CA LEU A 36 0.52 -14.18 -5.46
C LEU A 36 1.66 -13.37 -4.83
N ASN A 37 2.92 -13.73 -5.13
CA ASN A 37 4.07 -13.01 -4.62
C ASN A 37 4.16 -11.59 -5.19
N ASP A 38 3.76 -11.38 -6.44
CA ASP A 38 3.73 -10.04 -7.04
C ASP A 38 2.69 -9.16 -6.35
N GLU A 39 1.50 -9.70 -6.07
CA GLU A 39 0.46 -8.99 -5.32
C GLU A 39 0.91 -8.67 -3.88
N ILE A 40 1.55 -9.63 -3.19
CA ILE A 40 2.10 -9.39 -1.85
C ILE A 40 3.16 -8.29 -1.90
N ASN A 41 4.10 -8.36 -2.84
CA ASN A 41 5.15 -7.34 -2.99
C ASN A 41 4.58 -5.97 -3.35
N PHE A 42 3.56 -5.93 -4.23
CA PHE A 42 2.87 -4.70 -4.58
C PHE A 42 2.26 -4.04 -3.35
N ARG A 43 1.52 -4.80 -2.55
CA ARG A 43 0.90 -4.29 -1.31
C ARG A 43 1.94 -3.85 -0.28
N LEU A 44 3.02 -4.63 -0.10
CA LEU A 44 4.10 -4.26 0.83
C LEU A 44 4.80 -2.96 0.42
N ARG A 45 4.99 -2.73 -0.89
CA ARG A 45 5.56 -1.47 -1.41
C ARG A 45 4.56 -0.31 -1.29
N ALA A 46 3.28 -0.59 -1.53
CA ALA A 46 2.22 0.41 -1.41
C ALA A 46 1.93 0.83 0.04
N PHE A 47 2.34 0.04 1.04
CA PHE A 47 2.07 0.32 2.46
C PHE A 47 2.51 1.74 2.89
N ASN A 48 3.75 2.12 2.56
CA ASN A 48 4.26 3.45 2.90
C ASN A 48 3.46 4.58 2.23
N LEU A 49 3.01 4.36 0.98
CA LEU A 49 2.17 5.31 0.27
C LEU A 49 0.78 5.40 0.91
N HIS A 50 0.19 4.28 1.32
CA HIS A 50 -1.10 4.25 2.00
C HIS A 50 -1.07 5.01 3.34
N GLU A 51 -0.01 4.87 4.14
CA GLU A 51 0.17 5.64 5.37
C GLU A 51 0.24 7.15 5.08
N GLN A 52 1.01 7.56 4.07
CA GLN A 52 1.07 8.97 3.65
C GLN A 52 -0.29 9.50 3.18
N MET A 53 -1.03 8.72 2.37
CA MET A 53 -2.36 9.11 1.92
C MET A 53 -3.36 9.24 3.07
N ARG A 54 -3.23 8.40 4.10
CA ARG A 54 -4.08 8.49 5.30
C ARG A 54 -3.82 9.77 6.07
N THR A 55 -2.55 10.15 6.27
CA THR A 55 -2.18 11.42 6.90
C THR A 55 -2.77 12.61 6.14
N VAL A 56 -2.60 12.64 4.81
CA VAL A 56 -3.15 13.72 3.96
C VAL A 56 -4.67 13.78 4.06
N ALA A 57 -5.35 12.65 4.09
CA ALA A 57 -6.81 12.62 4.23
C ALA A 57 -7.25 13.22 5.58
N THR A 58 -6.55 12.89 6.68
CA THR A 58 -6.79 13.50 8.00
C THR A 58 -6.55 15.00 7.98
N ASP A 59 -5.43 15.46 7.41
CA ASP A 59 -5.10 16.89 7.33
C ASP A 59 -6.17 17.68 6.56
N VAL A 60 -6.70 17.10 5.47
CA VAL A 60 -7.77 17.72 4.68
C VAL A 60 -9.05 17.88 5.49
N ASP A 61 -9.42 16.89 6.28
CA ASP A 61 -10.62 16.95 7.11
C ASP A 61 -10.46 17.94 8.27
N ASP A 62 -9.27 18.04 8.86
CA ASP A 62 -8.93 19.04 9.86
C ASP A 62 -9.02 20.47 9.29
N ILE A 63 -8.49 20.70 8.08
CA ILE A 63 -8.58 21.99 7.39
C ILE A 63 -10.04 22.36 7.13
N LYS A 64 -10.87 21.42 6.67
CA LYS A 64 -12.32 21.67 6.48
C LYS A 64 -12.99 22.04 7.79
N ALA A 65 -12.64 21.39 8.89
CA ALA A 65 -13.19 21.71 10.21
C ALA A 65 -12.74 23.10 10.69
N MET A 66 -11.50 23.50 10.42
CA MET A 66 -11.01 24.85 10.69
C MET A 66 -11.76 25.92 9.90
N LEU A 67 -11.99 25.69 8.60
CA LEU A 67 -12.76 26.61 7.75
C LEU A 67 -14.18 26.80 8.28
N ARG A 68 -14.88 25.72 8.65
CA ARG A 68 -16.23 25.80 9.23
C ARG A 68 -16.28 26.61 10.52
N ARG A 69 -15.25 26.50 11.37
CA ARG A 69 -15.15 27.30 12.60
C ARG A 69 -14.93 28.79 12.29
N ALA A 70 -14.02 29.09 11.37
CA ALA A 70 -13.75 30.46 10.96
C ALA A 70 -14.95 31.15 10.28
N GLU A 71 -15.78 30.39 9.56
CA GLU A 71 -17.04 30.89 8.98
C GLU A 71 -18.13 31.12 10.04
N ALA A 72 -18.16 30.34 11.13
CA ALA A 72 -19.12 30.49 12.21
C ALA A 72 -18.82 31.67 13.17
N GLU A 73 -17.58 32.17 13.15
CA GLU A 73 -17.13 33.32 13.94
C GLU A 73 -17.31 34.67 13.21
N LYS A 74 -17.81 34.66 11.97
CA LYS A 74 -18.21 35.86 11.20
C LYS A 74 -19.70 36.14 11.32
#